data_AF-A0A7C6Z166-F1
#
_entry.id   AF-A0A7C6Z166-F1
#
_cell.length_a   1.000
_cell.length_b   1.000
_cell.length_c   1.000
_cell.angle_alpha   90.00
_cell.angle_beta   90.00
_cell.angle_gamma   90.00
#
_symmetry.space_group_name_H-M   'P 1'
#
loop_
_entity.id
_entity.type
_entity.pdbx_description
1 polymer ?
#
loop_
_entity_poly.entity_id
_entity_poly.type
_entity_poly.pdbx_seq_one_letter_code
_entity_poly.pdbx_strand_id
1 'polypeptide(L)'
;MTKTIIAVILMAIVTYIPRAFPVVFLRKKLESRFLRSFLYYVPYAVLGAMIFPKVIYSTGNIYTALAGMGVAFILAYFEQGLMKVAIGAILTVYIIGLIF
;
A
#
# COMPACT_ATOMS: atom_id res chain seq x y z
N MET A 1 13.78 -31.14 -12.52
CA MET A 1 14.27 -29.98 -13.30
C MET A 1 13.19 -29.44 -14.25
N THR A 2 12.57 -30.27 -15.10
CA THR A 2 11.52 -29.84 -16.06
C THR A 2 10.28 -29.21 -15.42
N LYS A 3 9.80 -29.73 -14.27
CA LYS A 3 8.63 -29.19 -13.55
C LYS A 3 8.84 -27.75 -13.05
N THR A 4 10.06 -27.41 -12.63
CA THR A 4 10.40 -26.07 -12.14
C THR A 4 10.39 -25.05 -13.29
N ILE A 5 10.93 -25.43 -14.46
CA ILE A 5 10.93 -24.56 -15.65
C ILE A 5 9.50 -24.30 -16.13
N ILE A 6 8.66 -25.34 -16.16
CA ILE A 6 7.23 -25.20 -16.52
C ILE A 6 6.52 -24.27 -15.51
N ALA A 7 6.76 -24.42 -14.22
CA ALA A 7 6.17 -23.55 -13.20
C ALA A 7 6.60 -22.08 -13.34
N VAL A 8 7.87 -21.83 -13.67
CA VAL A 8 8.38 -20.46 -13.90
C VAL A 8 7.73 -19.84 -15.13
N ILE A 9 7.62 -20.58 -16.24
CA ILE A 9 6.96 -20.09 -17.47
C ILE A 9 5.48 -19.80 -17.20
N LEU A 10 4.80 -20.69 -16.48
CA LEU A 10 3.38 -20.54 -16.17
C LEU A 10 3.13 -19.37 -15.23
N MET A 11 3.99 -19.17 -14.22
CA MET A 11 3.96 -18.00 -13.34
C MET A 11 4.21 -16.70 -14.11
N ALA A 12 5.17 -16.71 -15.04
CA ALA A 12 5.44 -15.55 -15.90
C ALA A 12 4.21 -15.18 -16.72
N ILE A 13 3.56 -16.15 -17.38
CA ILE A 13 2.35 -15.92 -18.19
C ILE A 13 1.21 -15.36 -17.31
N VAL A 14 0.89 -16.04 -16.20
CA VAL A 14 -0.21 -15.65 -15.31
C VAL A 14 0.02 -14.30 -14.63
N THR A 15 1.27 -13.89 -14.39
CA THR A 15 1.60 -12.59 -13.79
C THR A 15 1.65 -11.47 -14.82
N TYR A 16 2.15 -11.76 -16.04
CA TYR A 16 2.34 -10.75 -17.08
C TYR A 16 1.03 -10.34 -17.74
N ILE A 17 0.10 -11.29 -17.94
CA ILE A 17 -1.23 -11.01 -18.51
C ILE A 17 -1.93 -9.89 -17.73
N PRO A 18 -2.23 -10.00 -16.42
CA PRO A 18 -2.95 -8.96 -15.68
C PRO A 18 -2.12 -7.67 -15.47
N ARG A 19 -0.79 -7.69 -15.61
CA ARG A 19 0.05 -6.48 -15.52
C ARG A 19 0.13 -5.72 -16.84
N ALA A 20 0.16 -6.41 -17.98
CA ALA A 20 0.23 -5.80 -19.31
C ALA A 20 -1.16 -5.49 -19.89
N PHE A 21 -2.18 -6.28 -19.52
CA PHE A 21 -3.55 -6.09 -19.96
C PHE A 21 -4.12 -4.69 -19.66
N PRO A 22 -4.02 -4.14 -18.44
CA PRO A 22 -4.47 -2.78 -18.17
C PRO A 22 -3.69 -1.76 -19.00
N VAL A 23 -2.40 -1.95 -19.24
CA VAL A 23 -1.59 -1.01 -20.04
C VAL A 23 -1.97 -1.03 -21.53
N VAL A 24 -2.37 -2.19 -22.07
CA VAL A 24 -2.73 -2.36 -23.48
C VAL A 24 -4.18 -1.94 -23.77
N PHE A 25 -5.13 -2.30 -22.90
CA PHE A 25 -6.55 -1.97 -23.09
C PHE A 25 -6.88 -0.51 -22.72
N LEU A 26 -6.17 0.06 -21.73
CA LEU A 26 -6.37 1.45 -21.27
C LEU A 26 -5.62 2.49 -22.12
N ARG A 27 -5.17 2.13 -23.33
CA ARG A 27 -4.59 3.05 -24.33
C ARG A 27 -5.62 3.85 -25.12
N LYS A 28 -6.91 3.49 -25.11
CA LYS A 28 -7.94 4.34 -25.71
C LYS A 28 -8.06 5.61 -24.88
N LYS A 29 -7.99 6.78 -25.53
CA LYS A 29 -8.36 8.07 -24.92
C LYS A 29 -9.75 7.88 -24.32
N LEU A 30 -9.83 7.78 -22.99
CA LEU A 30 -11.10 7.79 -22.27
C LEU A 30 -11.72 9.16 -22.54
N GLU A 31 -12.71 9.22 -23.44
CA GLU A 31 -13.41 10.47 -23.78
C GLU A 31 -14.15 11.05 -22.58
N SER A 32 -14.54 10.21 -21.61
CA SER A 32 -15.12 10.65 -20.35
C SER A 32 -14.06 10.97 -19.31
N ARG A 33 -13.99 12.25 -18.91
CA ARG A 33 -13.16 12.77 -17.81
C ARG A 33 -13.42 12.03 -16.48
N PHE A 34 -14.63 11.49 -16.30
CA PHE A 34 -15.03 10.75 -15.10
C PHE A 34 -14.33 9.39 -15.00
N LEU A 35 -14.34 8.58 -16.06
CA LEU A 35 -13.68 7.26 -16.04
C LEU A 35 -12.16 7.38 -15.88
N ARG A 36 -11.54 8.37 -16.54
CA ARG A 36 -10.09 8.59 -16.40
C ARG A 36 -9.70 8.98 -14.97
N SER A 37 -10.46 9.88 -14.37
CA SER A 37 -10.23 10.31 -12.99
C SER A 37 -10.50 9.16 -12.02
N PHE A 38 -11.59 8.42 -12.22
CA PHE A 38 -11.96 7.27 -11.40
C PHE A 38 -10.88 6.18 -11.42
N LEU A 39 -10.46 5.70 -12.59
CA LEU A 39 -9.42 4.67 -12.70
C LEU A 39 -8.04 5.13 -12.19
N TYR A 40 -7.74 6.44 -12.22
CA TYR A 40 -6.51 6.96 -11.64
C TYR A 40 -6.54 6.94 -10.11
N TYR A 41 -7.68 7.24 -9.48
CA TYR A 41 -7.81 7.27 -8.02
C TYR A 41 -8.07 5.90 -7.39
N VAL A 42 -8.63 4.94 -8.13
CA VAL A 42 -8.94 3.58 -7.64
C VAL A 42 -7.72 2.90 -7.00
N PRO A 43 -6.52 2.83 -7.64
CA PRO A 43 -5.35 2.19 -7.03
C PRO A 43 -4.95 2.80 -5.69
N TYR A 44 -4.96 4.13 -5.58
CA TYR A 44 -4.60 4.82 -4.34
C TYR A 44 -5.64 4.61 -3.24
N ALA A 45 -6.93 4.63 -3.60
CA ALA A 45 -8.02 4.35 -2.67
C ALA A 45 -7.96 2.90 -2.16
N VAL A 46 -7.68 1.94 -3.05
CA VAL A 46 -7.53 0.53 -2.67
C VAL A 46 -6.31 0.31 -1.78
N LEU A 47 -5.15 0.91 -2.11
CA LEU A 47 -3.97 0.86 -1.25
C LEU A 47 -4.26 1.42 0.15
N GLY A 48 -4.95 2.56 0.23
CA GLY A 48 -5.39 3.14 1.50
C GLY A 48 -6.32 2.19 2.26
N ALA A 49 -7.34 1.64 1.61
CA ALA A 49 -8.30 0.71 2.21
C ALA A 49 -7.64 -0.60 2.70
N MET A 50 -6.57 -1.05 2.05
CA MET A 50 -5.81 -2.23 2.47
C MET A 50 -4.83 -1.96 3.63
N ILE A 51 -4.23 -0.76 3.67
CA ILE A 51 -3.22 -0.39 4.67
C ILE A 51 -3.87 0.08 5.97
N PHE A 52 -4.91 0.92 5.89
CA PHE A 52 -5.57 1.53 7.04
C PHE A 52 -6.00 0.52 8.13
N PRO A 53 -6.71 -0.59 7.83
CA PRO A 53 -7.05 -1.57 8.85
C PRO A 53 -5.81 -2.23 9.45
N LYS A 54 -4.79 -2.53 8.64
CA LYS A 54 -3.58 -3.18 9.13
C LYS A 54 -2.81 -2.32 10.13
N VAL A 55 -2.78 -1.00 9.93
CA VAL A 55 -2.12 -0.08 10.87
C VAL A 55 -2.78 -0.12 12.24
N ILE A 56 -4.12 -0.16 12.30
CA ILE A 56 -4.88 -0.17 13.56
C ILE A 56 -4.74 -1.49 14.31
N TYR A 57 -4.68 -2.63 13.60
CA TYR A 57 -4.61 -3.95 14.22
C TYR A 57 -3.18 -4.50 14.39
N SER A 58 -2.14 -3.77 13.97
CA SER A 58 -0.76 -4.29 13.95
C SER A 58 -0.16 -4.54 15.34
N THR A 59 -0.58 -3.81 16.36
CA THR A 59 0.14 -3.74 17.65
C THR A 59 -0.57 -4.49 18.78
N GLY A 60 -1.69 -5.18 18.51
CA GLY A 60 -2.50 -5.86 19.54
C GLY A 60 -3.28 -4.93 20.48
N ASN A 61 -2.83 -3.69 20.66
CA ASN A 61 -3.51 -2.62 21.40
C ASN A 61 -3.84 -1.45 20.47
N ILE A 62 -5.12 -1.06 20.43
CA ILE A 62 -5.63 0.02 19.55
C ILE A 62 -5.01 1.38 19.94
N TYR A 63 -4.73 1.62 21.22
CA TYR A 63 -4.19 2.89 21.69
C TYR A 63 -2.73 3.12 21.23
N THR A 64 -1.90 2.08 21.25
CA THR A 64 -0.51 2.15 20.78
C THR A 64 -0.46 2.34 19.26
N ALA A 65 -1.35 1.65 18.53
CA ALA A 65 -1.50 1.78 17.08
C ALA A 65 -1.97 3.20 16.66
N LEU A 66 -2.98 3.76 17.34
CA LEU A 66 -3.47 5.11 17.08
C LEU A 66 -2.41 6.17 17.33
N ALA A 67 -1.61 6.04 18.39
CA ALA A 67 -0.55 6.99 18.69
C ALA A 67 0.58 6.92 17.64
N GLY A 68 0.99 5.72 17.22
CA GLY A 68 1.95 5.53 16.13
C GLY A 68 1.47 6.10 14.79
N MET A 69 0.20 5.85 14.47
CA MET A 69 -0.47 6.40 13.30
C MET A 69 -0.54 7.93 13.34
N GLY A 70 -0.90 8.51 14.48
CA GLY A 70 -0.93 9.97 14.67
C GLY A 70 0.44 10.61 14.43
N VAL A 71 1.49 10.04 15.01
CA VAL A 71 2.86 10.51 14.79
C VAL A 71 3.28 10.36 13.33
N ALA A 72 2.92 9.25 12.68
CA ALA A 72 3.18 9.05 11.26
C ALA A 72 2.50 10.12 10.40
N PHE A 73 1.24 10.47 10.67
CA PHE A 73 0.52 11.54 9.96
C PHE A 73 1.14 12.91 10.18
N ILE A 74 1.52 13.24 11.41
CA ILE A 74 2.16 14.52 11.73
C ILE A 74 3.49 14.64 10.97
N LEU A 75 4.34 13.62 11.04
CA LEU A 75 5.63 13.61 10.32
C LEU A 75 5.45 13.63 8.80
N ALA A 76 4.44 12.92 8.27
CA ALA A 76 4.13 12.94 6.85
C ALA A 76 3.58 14.30 6.38
N TYR A 77 2.82 15.00 7.23
CA TYR A 77 2.34 16.35 6.95
C TYR A 77 3.48 17.36 6.84
N PHE A 78 4.57 17.17 7.59
CA PHE A 78 5.81 17.96 7.47
C PHE A 78 6.70 17.54 6.27
N GLU A 79 6.14 16.83 5.28
CA GLU A 79 6.81 16.34 4.08
C GLU A 79 8.14 15.60 4.37
N GLN A 80 8.26 14.97 5.53
CA GLN A 80 9.46 14.24 5.90
C GLN A 80 9.60 12.97 5.04
N GLY A 81 10.84 12.60 4.73
CA GLY A 81 11.11 11.39 3.95
C GLY A 81 10.56 10.13 4.61
N LEU A 82 10.14 9.16 3.78
CA LEU A 82 9.50 7.90 4.21
C LEU A 82 10.25 7.19 5.34
N MET A 83 11.58 7.17 5.28
CA MET A 83 12.42 6.54 6.29
C MET A 83 12.31 7.22 7.66
N LYS A 84 12.25 8.55 7.71
CA LYS A 84 12.08 9.30 8.97
C LYS A 84 10.71 9.06 9.58
N VAL A 85 9.66 9.07 8.75
CA VAL A 85 8.28 8.80 9.17
C VAL A 85 8.17 7.39 9.75
N ALA A 86 8.74 6.38 9.07
CA ALA A 86 8.72 4.99 9.52
C ALA A 86 9.43 4.80 10.85
N ILE A 87 10.65 5.34 11.00
CA ILE A 87 11.41 5.25 12.26
C ILE A 87 10.67 5.96 13.40
N GLY A 88 10.14 7.16 13.16
CA GLY A 88 9.38 7.91 14.17
C GLY A 88 8.11 7.18 14.63
N ALA A 89 7.36 6.58 13.70
CA ALA A 89 6.19 5.78 14.02
C ALA A 89 6.56 4.53 14.82
N ILE A 90 7.59 3.78 14.41
CA ILE A 90 8.04 2.57 15.11
C ILE A 90 8.51 2.89 16.53
N LEU A 91 9.33 3.94 16.70
CA LEU A 91 9.80 4.36 18.02
C LEU A 91 8.64 4.78 18.92
N THR A 92 7.66 5.51 18.38
CA THR A 92 6.46 5.91 19.13
C THR A 92 5.67 4.69 19.59
N VAL A 93 5.38 3.76 18.67
CA VAL A 93 4.66 2.52 19.00
C VAL A 93 5.42 1.71 20.05
N TYR A 94 6.74 1.61 19.91
CA TYR A 94 7.59 0.88 20.85
C TYR A 94 7.59 1.49 22.25
N ILE A 95 7.75 2.81 22.37
CA ILE A 95 7.75 3.49 23.67
C ILE A 95 6.39 3.36 24.36
N ILE A 96 5.30 3.57 23.62
CA ILE A 96 3.94 3.52 24.19
C ILE A 96 3.55 2.07 24.52
N GLY A 97 3.92 1.10 23.69
CA GLY A 97 3.74 -0.32 23.97
C GLY A 97 4.65 -0.88 25.06
N LEU A 98 5.61 -0.10 25.58
CA LEU A 98 6.38 -0.46 26.76
C LEU A 98 5.67 -0.02 28.06
N ILE A 99 4.72 0.92 27.94
CA ILE A 99 3.93 1.48 29.03
C ILE A 99 2.59 0.75 29.19
N PHE A 100 2.07 0.13 28.11
CA PHE A 100 0.81 -0.61 28.02
C PHE A 100 1.02 -2.05 27.57
#